data_AF-A0A3E4MBQ6-F1
#
_entry.id   AF-A0A3E4MBQ6-F1
#
_cell.length_a   1.000
_cell.length_b   1.000
_cell.length_c   1.000
_cell.angle_alpha   90.00
_cell.angle_beta   90.00
_cell.angle_gamma   90.00
#
_symmetry.space_group_name_H-M   'P 1'
#
loop_
_entity.id
_entity.type
_entity.pdbx_description
1 polymer ?
#
loop_
_entity_poly.entity_id
_entity_poly.type
_entity_poly.pdbx_seq_one_letter_code
_entity_poly.pdbx_strand_id
1 'polypeptide(L)'
;MKKIINNPADCVPEMVDGLVRTYPQIIEQIPGTEAVVRSDKASMKGKVGIVSGGGSGHEPTHAGFVGKGMLSAAVCGQVFTSPTPDQIYEAIKASDNGAGVFMVVKNYSGDVMNFDMAKDMAEMDDISVKSIVVDDDIAVENSLYTQGRRGVAGTIFMHKILGYYAQNGASLDEIDKIAHVVLPNIKTIAVALSAATVPEVGRPGFELAEDEIEFGVGIHSEPGYRREKIQPSRALAAELLEKLDEKLLLNKDKKYAMLVNGMGATPLMEQYIFSHDVLDWLKEKEISPVFSKVGNFMTSLDMAGISLTLFELKDDEWLKALDAPAETIAWQKG
;
A
#
# COMPACT_ATOMS: atom_id res chain seq x y z
N MET A 1 -16.10 -21.99 6.59
CA MET A 1 -14.99 -21.08 6.25
C MET A 1 -13.73 -21.91 6.02
N LYS A 2 -12.98 -21.68 4.94
CA LYS A 2 -11.70 -22.35 4.65
C LYS A 2 -10.56 -21.35 4.82
N LYS A 3 -9.89 -21.35 5.98
CA LYS A 3 -8.71 -20.53 6.26
C LYS A 3 -7.71 -21.35 7.06
N ILE A 4 -6.41 -21.10 6.86
CA ILE A 4 -5.34 -21.71 7.65
C ILE A 4 -5.07 -20.77 8.83
N ILE A 5 -5.86 -20.92 9.89
CA ILE A 5 -5.80 -20.12 11.11
C ILE A 5 -6.10 -21.01 12.32
N ASN A 6 -5.64 -20.62 13.51
CA ASN A 6 -6.08 -21.22 14.77
C ASN A 6 -7.38 -20.54 15.24
N ASN A 7 -7.27 -19.61 16.17
CA ASN A 7 -8.38 -18.82 16.68
C ASN A 7 -8.46 -17.47 15.93
N PRO A 8 -9.64 -17.06 15.41
CA PRO A 8 -9.78 -15.79 14.69
C PRO A 8 -9.24 -14.55 15.44
N ALA A 9 -9.39 -14.49 16.76
CA ALA A 9 -8.90 -13.37 17.57
C ALA A 9 -7.36 -13.31 17.65
N ASP A 10 -6.68 -14.42 17.41
CA ASP A 10 -5.23 -14.54 17.50
C ASP A 10 -4.54 -14.38 16.12
N CYS A 11 -5.29 -14.09 15.05
CA CYS A 11 -4.75 -14.00 13.68
C CYS A 11 -3.58 -13.01 13.56
N VAL A 12 -3.74 -11.79 14.08
CA VAL A 12 -2.71 -10.74 13.94
C VAL A 12 -1.50 -11.02 14.84
N PRO A 13 -1.66 -11.34 16.15
CA PRO A 13 -0.51 -11.73 16.98
C PRO A 13 0.27 -12.93 16.44
N GLU A 14 -0.40 -14.00 16.00
CA GLU A 14 0.27 -15.18 15.43
C GLU A 14 0.97 -14.86 14.10
N MET A 15 0.36 -14.02 13.26
CA MET A 15 0.98 -13.54 12.02
C MET A 15 2.25 -12.73 12.31
N VAL A 16 2.20 -11.78 13.24
CA VAL A 16 3.37 -10.94 13.60
C VAL A 16 4.50 -11.79 14.19
N ASP A 17 4.19 -12.72 15.12
CA ASP A 17 5.18 -13.68 15.66
C ASP A 17 5.82 -14.51 14.54
N GLY A 18 5.00 -15.08 13.65
CA GLY A 18 5.47 -15.86 12.53
C GLY A 18 6.36 -15.06 11.57
N LEU A 19 5.98 -13.82 11.28
CA LEU A 19 6.73 -12.92 10.40
C LEU A 19 8.11 -12.60 10.99
N VAL A 20 8.18 -12.21 12.26
CA VAL A 20 9.44 -11.84 12.95
C VAL A 20 10.36 -13.04 13.12
N ARG A 21 9.81 -14.22 13.44
CA ARG A 21 10.62 -15.45 13.56
C ARG A 21 11.15 -15.96 12.22
N THR A 22 10.45 -15.66 11.12
CA THR A 22 10.87 -16.05 9.78
C THR A 22 11.94 -15.11 9.23
N TYR A 23 11.86 -13.81 9.53
CA TYR A 23 12.77 -12.79 9.01
C TYR A 23 13.47 -11.95 10.09
N PRO A 24 14.10 -12.57 11.11
CA PRO A 24 14.73 -11.83 12.22
C PRO A 24 15.89 -10.93 11.75
N GLN A 25 16.48 -11.24 10.59
CA GLN A 25 17.54 -10.45 9.96
C GLN A 25 17.04 -9.14 9.32
N ILE A 26 15.73 -9.00 9.08
CA ILE A 26 15.13 -7.82 8.44
C ILE A 26 14.33 -7.00 9.46
N ILE A 27 13.55 -7.68 10.32
CA ILE A 27 12.62 -7.03 11.24
C ILE A 27 12.63 -7.67 12.64
N GLU A 28 12.22 -6.87 13.61
CA GLU A 28 11.95 -7.25 14.99
C GLU A 28 10.59 -6.68 15.43
N GLN A 29 9.94 -7.35 16.39
CA GLN A 29 8.70 -6.85 17.00
C GLN A 29 9.02 -5.75 18.02
N ILE A 30 8.23 -4.68 18.04
CA ILE A 30 8.27 -3.70 19.11
C ILE A 30 7.55 -4.30 20.34
N PRO A 31 8.22 -4.41 21.51
CA PRO A 31 7.66 -5.08 22.68
C PRO A 31 6.29 -4.54 23.10
N GLY A 32 5.33 -5.44 23.34
CA GLY A 32 3.99 -5.10 23.80
C GLY A 32 3.05 -4.56 22.72
N THR A 33 3.42 -4.68 21.45
CA THR A 33 2.63 -4.21 20.30
C THR A 33 2.60 -5.25 19.18
N GLU A 34 1.70 -5.07 18.21
CA GLU A 34 1.71 -5.77 16.92
C GLU A 34 2.50 -4.98 15.84
N ALA A 35 3.35 -4.04 16.25
CA ALA A 35 4.21 -3.29 15.34
C ALA A 35 5.56 -3.98 15.15
N VAL A 36 6.10 -3.86 13.93
CA VAL A 36 7.45 -4.32 13.58
C VAL A 36 8.32 -3.16 13.15
N VAL A 37 9.62 -3.24 13.45
CA VAL A 37 10.65 -2.27 13.07
C VAL A 37 11.81 -3.00 12.42
N ARG A 38 12.52 -2.33 11.52
CA ARG A 38 13.71 -2.90 10.88
C ARG A 38 14.81 -3.24 11.89
N SER A 39 15.48 -4.38 11.69
CA SER A 39 16.53 -4.89 12.59
C SER A 39 17.84 -4.09 12.49
N ASP A 40 18.10 -3.41 11.36
CA ASP A 40 19.34 -2.68 11.11
C ASP A 40 19.29 -1.21 11.57
N LYS A 41 18.65 -0.91 12.71
CA LYS A 41 18.40 0.45 13.23
C LYS A 41 19.62 1.38 13.20
N ALA A 42 20.81 0.85 13.47
CA ALA A 42 22.05 1.63 13.44
C ALA A 42 22.31 2.32 12.08
N SER A 43 21.82 1.77 10.97
CA SER A 43 21.96 2.34 9.62
C SER A 43 21.12 3.60 9.37
N MET A 44 20.16 3.85 10.28
CA MET A 44 19.23 4.98 10.24
C MET A 44 19.60 6.12 11.20
N LYS A 45 20.69 6.01 11.97
CA LYS A 45 21.14 7.06 12.88
C LYS A 45 21.26 8.42 12.14
N GLY A 46 20.57 9.44 12.65
CA GLY A 46 20.54 10.79 12.07
C GLY A 46 19.73 10.92 10.78
N LYS A 47 18.90 9.93 10.44
CA LYS A 47 18.01 9.93 9.26
C LYS A 47 16.56 9.87 9.69
N VAL A 48 15.67 10.40 8.85
CA VAL A 48 14.23 10.39 9.12
C VAL A 48 13.71 8.97 9.12
N GLY A 49 12.93 8.59 10.14
CA GLY A 49 12.20 7.34 10.15
C GLY A 49 10.95 7.41 9.28
N ILE A 50 10.67 6.38 8.47
CA ILE A 50 9.41 6.29 7.72
C ILE A 50 8.50 5.27 8.40
N VAL A 51 7.32 5.68 8.85
CA VAL A 51 6.35 4.81 9.54
C VAL A 51 5.07 4.71 8.72
N SER A 52 4.48 3.52 8.66
CA SER A 52 3.14 3.31 8.11
C SER A 52 2.40 2.25 8.92
N GLY A 53 1.16 1.96 8.53
CA GLY A 53 0.34 0.98 9.22
C GLY A 53 -1.11 1.03 8.76
N GLY A 54 -1.93 0.28 9.47
CA GLY A 54 -3.35 0.11 9.19
C GLY A 54 -3.82 -1.28 9.59
N GLY A 55 -5.07 -1.61 9.26
CA GLY A 55 -5.58 -2.95 9.51
C GLY A 55 -4.80 -4.04 8.80
N SER A 56 -4.69 -5.20 9.44
CA SER A 56 -4.16 -6.42 8.82
C SER A 56 -5.10 -6.97 7.75
N GLY A 57 -4.59 -7.90 6.94
CA GLY A 57 -5.30 -8.50 5.82
C GLY A 57 -4.96 -7.91 4.46
N HIS A 58 -3.91 -7.08 4.40
CA HIS A 58 -3.36 -6.51 3.16
C HIS A 58 -1.95 -6.99 2.86
N GLU A 59 -1.49 -8.04 3.56
CA GLU A 59 -0.12 -8.51 3.48
C GLU A 59 0.27 -8.79 2.00
N PRO A 60 1.47 -8.36 1.57
CA PRO A 60 2.59 -7.89 2.38
C PRO A 60 2.54 -6.43 2.88
N THR A 61 1.52 -5.65 2.51
CA THR A 61 1.32 -4.31 3.05
C THR A 61 0.94 -4.40 4.54
N HIS A 62 1.62 -3.75 5.49
CA HIS A 62 2.81 -2.89 5.35
C HIS A 62 4.11 -3.56 5.78
N ALA A 63 4.03 -4.54 6.69
CA ALA A 63 5.18 -5.13 7.36
C ALA A 63 6.21 -5.76 6.41
N GLY A 64 5.76 -6.26 5.25
CA GLY A 64 6.65 -6.80 4.22
C GLY A 64 7.54 -5.74 3.53
N PHE A 65 7.24 -4.45 3.70
CA PHE A 65 8.00 -3.32 3.16
C PHE A 65 8.86 -2.61 4.22
N VAL A 66 8.98 -3.19 5.43
CA VAL A 66 9.91 -2.72 6.45
C VAL A 66 11.31 -3.23 6.13
N GLY A 67 12.28 -2.31 6.18
CA GLY A 67 13.68 -2.59 5.89
C GLY A 67 14.38 -1.45 5.13
N LYS A 68 15.63 -1.71 4.73
CA LYS A 68 16.49 -0.70 4.11
C LYS A 68 15.93 -0.22 2.79
N GLY A 69 15.88 1.11 2.63
CA GLY A 69 15.36 1.77 1.43
C GLY A 69 13.84 1.89 1.34
N MET A 70 13.09 1.48 2.37
CA MET A 70 11.63 1.63 2.46
C MET A 70 11.22 2.04 3.89
N LEU A 71 10.31 1.31 4.56
CA LEU A 71 9.78 1.68 5.87
C LEU A 71 10.78 1.38 7.00
N SER A 72 10.82 2.25 8.00
CA SER A 72 11.47 1.99 9.28
C SER A 72 10.65 1.07 10.17
N ALA A 73 9.34 1.30 10.24
CA ALA A 73 8.41 0.47 11.00
C ALA A 73 7.03 0.40 10.32
N ALA A 74 6.29 -0.66 10.65
CA ALA A 74 4.91 -0.86 10.25
C ALA A 74 4.07 -1.32 11.44
N VAL A 75 2.89 -0.73 11.61
CA VAL A 75 1.97 -1.03 12.71
C VAL A 75 0.81 -1.86 12.17
N CYS A 76 0.64 -3.08 12.70
CA CYS A 76 -0.41 -4.01 12.28
C CYS A 76 -1.61 -3.89 13.22
N GLY A 77 -2.70 -3.28 12.75
CA GLY A 77 -3.98 -3.28 13.45
C GLY A 77 -4.72 -4.61 13.29
N GLN A 78 -5.87 -4.75 13.94
CA GLN A 78 -6.76 -5.90 13.72
C GLN A 78 -7.19 -5.99 12.25
N VAL A 79 -7.73 -7.14 11.83
CA VAL A 79 -8.11 -7.35 10.42
C VAL A 79 -9.07 -6.25 9.96
N PHE A 80 -8.69 -5.51 8.91
CA PHE A 80 -9.40 -4.35 8.34
C PHE A 80 -9.72 -3.23 9.35
N THR A 81 -9.00 -3.16 10.47
CA THR A 81 -9.21 -2.15 11.52
C THR A 81 -7.91 -1.44 11.83
N SER A 82 -7.92 -0.10 11.77
CA SER A 82 -6.76 0.75 12.10
C SER A 82 -6.14 0.38 13.46
N PRO A 83 -4.80 0.35 13.59
CA PRO A 83 -4.13 0.15 14.86
C PRO A 83 -4.45 1.30 15.83
N THR A 84 -4.32 1.03 17.13
CA THR A 84 -4.58 2.02 18.16
C THR A 84 -3.44 3.07 18.23
N PRO A 85 -3.74 4.31 18.65
CA PRO A 85 -2.74 5.38 18.70
C PRO A 85 -1.49 5.05 19.54
N ASP A 86 -1.64 4.29 20.63
CA ASP A 86 -0.54 3.86 21.49
C ASP A 86 0.47 2.97 20.75
N GLN A 87 0.01 2.02 19.94
CA GLN A 87 0.91 1.18 19.13
C GLN A 87 1.63 1.99 18.05
N ILE A 88 0.93 2.94 17.42
CA ILE A 88 1.52 3.83 16.42
C ILE A 88 2.59 4.71 17.07
N TYR A 89 2.30 5.26 18.24
CA TYR A 89 3.23 6.08 19.01
C TYR A 89 4.49 5.30 19.43
N GLU A 90 4.37 4.03 19.85
CA GLU A 90 5.56 3.19 20.09
C GLU A 90 6.39 2.96 18.81
N ALA A 91 5.75 2.81 17.65
CA ALA A 91 6.46 2.71 16.37
C ALA A 91 7.14 4.02 15.94
N ILE A 92 6.53 5.17 16.25
CA ILE A 92 7.16 6.49 16.07
C ILE A 92 8.43 6.58 16.92
N LYS A 93 8.34 6.29 18.23
CA LYS A 93 9.50 6.29 19.13
C LYS A 93 10.60 5.34 18.67
N ALA A 94 10.24 4.13 18.24
CA ALA A 94 11.20 3.15 17.75
C ALA A 94 11.85 3.56 16.41
N SER A 95 11.24 4.51 15.68
CA SER A 95 11.69 4.98 14.38
C SER A 95 12.33 6.38 14.41
N ASP A 96 12.29 7.09 15.54
CA ASP A 96 13.02 8.34 15.69
C ASP A 96 14.51 8.06 15.87
N ASN A 97 15.30 8.48 14.89
CA ASN A 97 16.75 8.31 14.90
C ASN A 97 17.49 9.64 15.15
N GLY A 98 16.80 10.63 15.73
CA GLY A 98 17.32 11.97 15.99
C GLY A 98 17.13 12.94 14.82
N ALA A 99 16.27 12.60 13.86
CA ALA A 99 15.93 13.44 12.72
C ALA A 99 14.41 13.53 12.47
N GLY A 100 13.60 13.01 13.40
CA GLY A 100 12.15 12.98 13.29
C GLY A 100 11.62 11.80 12.48
N VAL A 101 10.29 11.76 12.37
CA VAL A 101 9.53 10.66 11.75
C VAL A 101 8.53 11.19 10.74
N PHE A 102 8.45 10.53 9.59
CA PHE A 102 7.47 10.81 8.56
C PHE A 102 6.49 9.63 8.44
N MET A 103 5.20 9.91 8.57
CA MET A 103 4.14 8.90 8.51
C MET A 103 3.47 8.87 7.15
N VAL A 104 3.34 7.67 6.56
CA VAL A 104 2.55 7.44 5.34
C VAL A 104 1.24 6.78 5.75
N VAL A 105 0.13 7.52 5.67
CA VAL A 105 -1.19 7.11 6.17
C VAL A 105 -2.11 6.87 4.99
N LYS A 106 -2.79 5.72 4.92
CA LYS A 106 -3.81 5.49 3.88
C LYS A 106 -5.07 6.28 4.23
N ASN A 107 -5.76 6.85 3.24
CA ASN A 107 -6.96 7.64 3.52
C ASN A 107 -8.18 6.79 3.90
N TYR A 108 -8.22 6.36 5.17
CA TYR A 108 -9.39 5.79 5.85
C TYR A 108 -9.58 6.54 7.15
N SER A 109 -10.82 6.84 7.53
CA SER A 109 -11.12 7.71 8.67
C SER A 109 -10.51 7.21 9.98
N GLY A 110 -10.52 5.89 10.21
CA GLY A 110 -9.87 5.29 11.38
C GLY A 110 -8.34 5.33 11.33
N ASP A 111 -7.74 5.19 10.14
CA ASP A 111 -6.29 5.33 9.95
C ASP A 111 -5.88 6.78 10.23
N VAL A 112 -6.52 7.76 9.58
CA VAL A 112 -6.21 9.19 9.74
C VAL A 112 -6.36 9.63 11.20
N MET A 113 -7.49 9.33 11.84
CA MET A 113 -7.73 9.71 13.23
C MET A 113 -6.69 9.12 14.19
N ASN A 114 -6.38 7.83 14.09
CA ASN A 114 -5.47 7.19 15.03
C ASN A 114 -4.02 7.62 14.83
N PHE A 115 -3.59 7.82 13.57
CA PHE A 115 -2.26 8.33 13.27
C PHE A 115 -2.09 9.79 13.70
N ASP A 116 -3.11 10.64 13.52
CA ASP A 116 -3.09 12.02 14.00
C ASP A 116 -3.01 12.09 15.54
N MET A 117 -3.75 11.24 16.25
CA MET A 117 -3.64 11.14 17.71
C MET A 117 -2.23 10.68 18.16
N ALA A 118 -1.66 9.70 17.48
CA ALA A 118 -0.31 9.21 17.78
C ALA A 118 0.77 10.27 17.48
N LYS A 119 0.57 11.10 16.45
CA LYS A 119 1.38 12.27 16.16
C LYS A 119 1.36 13.25 17.33
N ASP A 120 0.17 13.63 17.80
CA ASP A 120 0.03 14.55 18.94
C ASP A 120 0.72 14.00 20.20
N MET A 121 0.61 12.69 20.46
CA MET A 121 1.31 12.02 21.55
C MET A 121 2.84 12.09 21.41
N ALA A 122 3.37 11.88 20.20
CA ALA A 122 4.81 11.93 19.94
C ALA A 122 5.37 13.36 20.05
N GLU A 123 4.61 14.37 19.62
CA GLU A 123 5.00 15.78 19.75
C GLU A 123 5.05 16.23 21.22
N MET A 124 4.25 15.63 22.11
CA MET A 124 4.37 15.87 23.57
C MET A 124 5.70 15.36 24.15
N ASP A 125 6.36 14.42 23.48
CA ASP A 125 7.68 13.89 23.85
C ASP A 125 8.81 14.48 22.98
N ASP A 126 8.58 15.67 22.41
CA ASP A 126 9.54 16.42 21.59
C ASP A 126 10.01 15.68 20.31
N ILE A 127 9.27 14.66 19.85
CA ILE A 127 9.55 13.99 18.57
C ILE A 127 8.91 14.79 17.45
N SER A 128 9.71 15.24 16.49
CA SER A 128 9.21 15.94 15.31
C SER A 128 8.58 14.95 14.33
N VAL A 129 7.28 15.09 14.08
CA VAL A 129 6.51 14.18 13.22
C VAL A 129 5.79 14.95 12.11
N LYS A 130 5.87 14.44 10.89
CA LYS A 130 5.04 14.88 9.75
C LYS A 130 4.34 13.69 9.13
N SER A 131 3.31 13.94 8.32
CA SER A 131 2.53 12.89 7.69
C SER A 131 2.06 13.28 6.29
N ILE A 132 1.77 12.25 5.49
CA ILE A 132 1.00 12.36 4.24
C ILE A 132 -0.16 11.39 4.30
N VAL A 133 -1.33 11.85 3.86
CA VAL A 133 -2.50 11.01 3.64
C VAL A 133 -2.54 10.61 2.16
N VAL A 134 -2.43 9.33 1.87
CA VAL A 134 -2.43 8.75 0.52
C VAL A 134 -3.86 8.50 0.07
N ASP A 135 -4.25 9.10 -1.05
CA ASP A 135 -5.61 9.12 -1.59
C ASP A 135 -5.64 8.78 -3.11
N ASP A 136 -4.86 7.77 -3.51
CA ASP A 136 -4.57 7.44 -4.91
C ASP A 136 -5.71 6.74 -5.66
N ASP A 137 -6.73 6.21 -4.97
CA ASP A 137 -7.86 5.50 -5.59
C ASP A 137 -8.81 6.46 -6.32
N ILE A 138 -8.94 6.30 -7.64
CA ILE A 138 -9.80 7.15 -8.48
C ILE A 138 -11.24 6.65 -8.63
N ALA A 139 -11.59 5.51 -8.03
CA ALA A 139 -12.89 4.88 -8.23
C ALA A 139 -14.07 5.67 -7.65
N VAL A 140 -13.91 6.24 -6.45
CA VAL A 140 -14.98 6.93 -5.71
C VAL A 140 -14.42 8.15 -4.98
N GLU A 141 -15.22 9.23 -4.92
CA GLU A 141 -14.86 10.46 -4.20
C GLU A 141 -15.27 10.42 -2.71
N ASN A 142 -16.18 9.54 -2.30
CA ASN A 142 -16.50 9.25 -0.90
C ASN A 142 -16.86 7.77 -0.78
N SER A 143 -16.48 7.12 0.33
CA SER A 143 -16.77 5.70 0.58
C SER A 143 -17.27 5.47 2.01
N LEU A 144 -17.64 4.23 2.35
CA LEU A 144 -18.17 3.86 3.68
C LEU A 144 -17.23 4.26 4.84
N TYR A 145 -15.92 4.29 4.61
CA TYR A 145 -14.91 4.50 5.64
C TYR A 145 -13.93 5.64 5.32
N THR A 146 -14.23 6.47 4.30
CA THR A 146 -13.31 7.52 3.84
C THR A 146 -14.05 8.80 3.49
N GLN A 147 -13.48 9.93 3.90
CA GLN A 147 -13.78 11.25 3.33
C GLN A 147 -12.80 11.52 2.19
N GLY A 148 -13.31 11.73 0.97
CA GLY A 148 -12.45 11.80 -0.22
C GLY A 148 -12.12 10.43 -0.81
N ARG A 149 -11.03 10.39 -1.58
CA ARG A 149 -10.52 9.18 -2.26
C ARG A 149 -9.81 8.25 -1.28
N ARG A 150 -9.91 6.93 -1.48
CA ARG A 150 -9.25 5.91 -0.64
C ARG A 150 -7.74 5.85 -0.91
N GLY A 151 -6.97 5.40 0.07
CA GLY A 151 -5.56 5.03 -0.10
C GLY A 151 -5.40 3.53 -0.37
N VAL A 152 -4.79 3.16 -1.49
CA VAL A 152 -4.68 1.77 -1.96
C VAL A 152 -3.26 1.49 -2.48
N ALA A 153 -3.09 0.59 -3.46
CA ALA A 153 -1.80 0.04 -3.88
C ALA A 153 -0.71 1.07 -4.25
N GLY A 154 -1.09 2.29 -4.67
CA GLY A 154 -0.14 3.38 -4.92
C GLY A 154 0.63 3.83 -3.68
N THR A 155 0.12 3.54 -2.48
CA THR A 155 0.84 3.72 -1.21
C THR A 155 2.22 3.07 -1.22
N ILE A 156 2.39 1.95 -1.92
CA ILE A 156 3.68 1.24 -1.96
C ILE A 156 4.74 2.05 -2.71
N PHE A 157 4.35 2.83 -3.73
CA PHE A 157 5.26 3.78 -4.38
C PHE A 157 5.67 4.88 -3.42
N MET A 158 4.75 5.38 -2.57
CA MET A 158 5.10 6.35 -1.53
C MET A 158 6.14 5.76 -0.56
N HIS A 159 5.95 4.52 -0.11
CA HIS A 159 6.93 3.83 0.74
C HIS A 159 8.30 3.75 0.08
N LYS A 160 8.35 3.40 -1.21
CA LYS A 160 9.60 3.23 -1.95
C LYS A 160 10.33 4.55 -2.19
N ILE A 161 9.59 5.57 -2.62
CA ILE A 161 10.15 6.89 -2.92
C ILE A 161 10.64 7.56 -1.64
N LEU A 162 9.79 7.65 -0.62
CA LEU A 162 10.14 8.33 0.63
C LEU A 162 11.22 7.59 1.40
N GLY A 163 11.17 6.25 1.41
CA GLY A 163 12.23 5.42 1.98
C GLY A 163 13.59 5.62 1.30
N TYR A 164 13.62 5.81 -0.02
CA TYR A 164 14.85 6.16 -0.75
C TYR A 164 15.42 7.51 -0.29
N TYR A 165 14.59 8.56 -0.23
CA TYR A 165 15.07 9.88 0.20
C TYR A 165 15.51 9.89 1.67
N ALA A 166 14.76 9.23 2.56
CA ALA A 166 15.16 9.06 3.95
C ALA A 166 16.48 8.31 4.10
N GLN A 167 16.66 7.20 3.35
CA GLN A 167 17.89 6.42 3.36
C GLN A 167 19.12 7.24 2.92
N ASN A 168 18.92 8.21 2.01
CA ASN A 168 19.93 9.14 1.52
C ASN A 168 20.07 10.43 2.35
N GLY A 169 19.39 10.52 3.51
CA GLY A 169 19.59 11.60 4.47
C GLY A 169 18.81 12.87 4.18
N ALA A 170 17.75 12.81 3.36
CA ALA A 170 16.81 13.92 3.24
C ALA A 170 16.22 14.27 4.61
N SER A 171 16.11 15.57 4.88
CA SER A 171 15.47 16.09 6.09
C SER A 171 13.97 15.84 6.10
N LEU A 172 13.36 15.94 7.28
CA LEU A 172 11.91 15.76 7.45
C LEU A 172 11.09 16.72 6.57
N ASP A 173 11.57 17.97 6.41
CA ASP A 173 10.95 18.98 5.53
C ASP A 173 11.09 18.68 4.05
N GLU A 174 12.22 18.09 3.63
CA GLU A 174 12.42 17.69 2.24
C GLU A 174 11.51 16.49 1.90
N ILE A 175 11.42 15.50 2.77
CA ILE A 175 10.55 14.34 2.60
C ILE A 175 9.09 14.77 2.50
N ASP A 176 8.65 15.70 3.36
CA ASP A 176 7.32 16.28 3.33
C ASP A 176 6.99 16.96 2.00
N LYS A 177 7.90 17.80 1.49
CA LYS A 177 7.75 18.41 0.17
C LYS A 177 7.69 17.38 -0.95
N ILE A 178 8.59 16.39 -0.92
CA ILE A 178 8.62 15.32 -1.93
C ILE A 178 7.31 14.53 -1.92
N ALA A 179 6.80 14.16 -0.75
CA ALA A 179 5.55 13.41 -0.61
C ALA A 179 4.38 14.15 -1.29
N HIS A 180 4.23 15.45 -1.02
CA HIS A 180 3.18 16.29 -1.59
C HIS A 180 3.33 16.53 -3.09
N VAL A 181 4.54 16.48 -3.64
CA VAL A 181 4.79 16.57 -5.09
C VAL A 181 4.55 15.23 -5.79
N VAL A 182 4.91 14.12 -5.15
CA VAL A 182 4.82 12.76 -5.73
C VAL A 182 3.38 12.26 -5.78
N LEU A 183 2.66 12.32 -4.66
CA LEU A 183 1.33 11.70 -4.50
C LEU A 183 0.31 12.08 -5.59
N PRO A 184 0.19 13.37 -6.02
CA PRO A 184 -0.75 13.75 -7.07
C PRO A 184 -0.57 13.01 -8.40
N ASN A 185 0.61 12.44 -8.67
CA ASN A 185 0.93 11.74 -9.91
C ASN A 185 0.67 10.24 -9.87
N ILE A 186 0.23 9.71 -8.73
CA ILE A 186 -0.09 8.29 -8.54
C ILE A 186 -1.61 8.12 -8.57
N LYS A 187 -2.12 7.23 -9.42
CA LYS A 187 -3.55 6.94 -9.54
C LYS A 187 -3.77 5.44 -9.66
N THR A 188 -4.75 4.94 -8.92
CA THR A 188 -5.07 3.51 -8.85
C THR A 188 -6.56 3.29 -9.06
N ILE A 189 -6.90 2.19 -9.71
CA ILE A 189 -8.28 1.69 -9.82
C ILE A 189 -8.28 0.17 -9.79
N ALA A 190 -9.36 -0.43 -9.29
CA ALA A 190 -9.45 -1.88 -9.07
C ALA A 190 -10.72 -2.51 -9.65
N VAL A 191 -10.70 -3.82 -9.75
CA VAL A 191 -11.86 -4.67 -10.04
C VAL A 191 -11.82 -5.93 -9.16
N ALA A 192 -12.94 -6.28 -8.55
CA ALA A 192 -13.12 -7.54 -7.83
C ALA A 192 -13.93 -8.53 -8.66
N LEU A 193 -13.54 -9.80 -8.57
CA LEU A 193 -14.26 -10.97 -9.05
C LEU A 193 -14.97 -11.71 -7.91
N SER A 194 -14.54 -11.50 -6.66
CA SER A 194 -15.19 -11.99 -5.45
C SER A 194 -14.81 -11.13 -4.26
N ALA A 195 -15.57 -11.18 -3.17
CA ALA A 195 -15.25 -10.43 -1.95
C ALA A 195 -14.23 -11.14 -1.06
N ALA A 196 -13.55 -10.38 -0.20
CA ALA A 196 -12.78 -10.93 0.89
C ALA A 196 -13.69 -11.53 1.97
N THR A 197 -13.20 -12.54 2.69
CA THR A 197 -13.85 -13.07 3.90
C THR A 197 -13.01 -12.73 5.13
N VAL A 198 -13.52 -11.88 6.02
CA VAL A 198 -12.86 -11.57 7.29
C VAL A 198 -12.96 -12.79 8.24
N PRO A 199 -11.85 -13.26 8.86
CA PRO A 199 -11.87 -14.44 9.73
C PRO A 199 -12.88 -14.37 10.88
N GLU A 200 -13.03 -13.22 11.54
CA GLU A 200 -13.98 -13.07 12.65
C GLU A 200 -15.44 -13.06 12.19
N VAL A 201 -15.69 -12.54 10.98
CA VAL A 201 -17.04 -12.40 10.43
C VAL A 201 -17.53 -13.72 9.80
N GLY A 202 -16.61 -14.49 9.21
CA GLY A 202 -16.88 -15.84 8.68
C GLY A 202 -17.75 -15.92 7.42
N ARG A 203 -18.10 -14.79 6.83
CA ARG A 203 -18.81 -14.66 5.55
C ARG A 203 -18.16 -13.58 4.66
N PRO A 204 -18.38 -13.62 3.34
CA PRO A 204 -17.86 -12.60 2.42
C PRO A 204 -18.35 -11.19 2.77
N GLY A 205 -17.51 -10.17 2.50
CA GLY A 205 -17.84 -8.77 2.75
C GLY A 205 -18.98 -8.22 1.87
N PHE A 206 -19.13 -8.78 0.67
CA PHE A 206 -20.27 -8.59 -0.23
C PHE A 206 -20.48 -9.84 -1.08
N GLU A 207 -21.62 -9.91 -1.76
CA GLU A 207 -21.95 -11.00 -2.69
C GLU A 207 -22.03 -10.47 -4.12
N LEU A 208 -21.51 -11.29 -5.05
CA LEU A 208 -21.62 -11.17 -6.50
C LEU A 208 -22.17 -12.50 -7.03
N ALA A 209 -22.97 -12.45 -8.10
CA ALA A 209 -23.31 -13.67 -8.83
C ALA A 209 -22.05 -14.32 -9.45
N GLU A 210 -22.16 -15.59 -9.84
CA GLU A 210 -21.03 -16.36 -10.41
C GLU A 210 -20.42 -15.70 -11.66
N ASP A 211 -21.22 -14.97 -12.43
CA ASP A 211 -20.79 -14.24 -13.62
C ASP A 211 -20.65 -12.74 -13.39
N GLU A 212 -20.69 -12.24 -12.15
CA GLU A 212 -20.59 -10.81 -11.84
C GLU A 212 -19.20 -10.39 -11.34
N ILE A 213 -18.85 -9.15 -11.64
CA ILE A 213 -17.66 -8.43 -11.17
C ILE A 213 -18.07 -7.07 -10.61
N GLU A 214 -17.19 -6.45 -9.82
CA GLU A 214 -17.40 -5.11 -9.27
C GLU A 214 -16.19 -4.20 -9.50
N PHE A 215 -16.38 -3.15 -10.29
CA PHE A 215 -15.37 -2.14 -10.55
C PHE A 215 -15.30 -1.11 -9.44
N GLY A 216 -14.07 -0.73 -9.10
CA GLY A 216 -13.79 0.29 -8.10
C GLY A 216 -13.98 -0.19 -6.67
N VAL A 217 -13.88 -1.50 -6.42
CA VAL A 217 -13.91 -2.07 -5.06
C VAL A 217 -12.79 -1.49 -4.20
N GLY A 218 -13.04 -1.31 -2.90
CA GLY A 218 -11.99 -0.95 -1.94
C GLY A 218 -11.24 -2.16 -1.38
N ILE A 219 -10.17 -1.91 -0.62
CA ILE A 219 -9.35 -2.99 -0.03
C ILE A 219 -9.99 -3.62 1.21
N HIS A 220 -11.03 -3.04 1.79
CA HIS A 220 -11.80 -3.61 2.91
C HIS A 220 -13.18 -4.10 2.46
N SER A 221 -13.32 -4.45 1.18
CA SER A 221 -14.59 -4.87 0.57
C SER A 221 -15.66 -3.76 0.52
N GLU A 222 -15.24 -2.49 0.50
CA GLU A 222 -16.15 -1.37 0.23
C GLU A 222 -16.72 -1.46 -1.19
N PRO A 223 -18.00 -1.11 -1.39
CA PRO A 223 -18.64 -1.18 -2.70
C PRO A 223 -17.91 -0.33 -3.73
N GLY A 224 -17.99 -0.79 -4.96
CA GLY A 224 -17.49 -0.10 -6.12
C GLY A 224 -18.49 0.86 -6.73
N TYR A 225 -18.17 1.38 -7.92
CA TYR A 225 -19.05 2.29 -8.66
C TYR A 225 -19.93 1.56 -9.68
N ARG A 226 -19.59 0.32 -10.08
CA ARG A 226 -20.34 -0.43 -11.10
C ARG A 226 -20.17 -1.93 -10.94
N ARG A 227 -21.29 -2.66 -10.92
CA ARG A 227 -21.34 -4.13 -11.08
C ARG A 227 -21.74 -4.48 -12.49
N GLU A 228 -21.13 -5.52 -13.05
CA GLU A 228 -21.47 -6.02 -14.38
C GLU A 228 -21.09 -7.49 -14.55
N LYS A 229 -21.43 -8.08 -15.70
CA LYS A 229 -21.00 -9.43 -16.03
C LYS A 229 -19.52 -9.48 -16.38
N ILE A 230 -18.83 -10.53 -15.97
CA ILE A 230 -17.42 -10.75 -16.26
C ILE A 230 -17.15 -10.66 -17.78
N GLN A 231 -16.11 -9.89 -18.13
CA GLN A 231 -15.66 -9.68 -19.49
C GLN A 231 -14.27 -10.29 -19.69
N PRO A 232 -13.83 -10.51 -20.95
CA PRO A 232 -12.43 -10.85 -21.22
C PRO A 232 -11.46 -9.82 -20.63
N SER A 233 -10.28 -10.28 -20.18
CA SER A 233 -9.24 -9.45 -19.55
C SER A 233 -8.98 -8.14 -20.30
N ARG A 234 -8.87 -8.17 -21.64
CA ARG A 234 -8.70 -6.98 -22.48
C ARG A 234 -9.72 -5.86 -22.23
N ALA A 235 -10.98 -6.22 -21.99
CA ALA A 235 -12.06 -5.27 -21.76
C ALA A 235 -11.98 -4.68 -20.35
N LEU A 236 -11.58 -5.50 -19.36
CA LEU A 236 -11.31 -5.02 -18.01
C LEU A 236 -10.12 -4.05 -18.00
N ALA A 237 -9.05 -4.38 -18.71
CA ALA A 237 -7.87 -3.53 -18.84
C ALA A 237 -8.22 -2.19 -19.50
N ALA A 238 -8.99 -2.21 -20.60
CA ALA A 238 -9.45 -1.00 -21.28
C ALA A 238 -10.30 -0.10 -20.34
N GLU A 239 -11.28 -0.64 -19.63
CA GLU A 239 -12.10 0.13 -18.69
C GLU A 239 -11.24 0.81 -17.59
N LEU A 240 -10.29 0.07 -16.99
CA LEU A 240 -9.42 0.64 -15.96
C LEU A 240 -8.49 1.72 -16.54
N LEU A 241 -7.94 1.49 -17.73
CA LEU A 241 -7.02 2.42 -18.39
C LEU A 241 -7.71 3.68 -18.91
N GLU A 242 -8.94 3.59 -19.42
CA GLU A 242 -9.74 4.75 -19.82
C GLU A 242 -9.95 5.69 -18.63
N LYS A 243 -10.31 5.16 -17.46
CA LYS A 243 -10.47 5.95 -16.24
C LYS A 243 -9.17 6.55 -15.74
N LEU A 244 -8.06 5.81 -15.83
CA LEU A 244 -6.74 6.34 -15.49
C LEU A 244 -6.33 7.45 -16.47
N ASP A 245 -6.64 7.32 -17.76
CA ASP A 245 -6.35 8.30 -18.80
C ASP A 245 -7.14 9.60 -18.60
N GLU A 246 -8.40 9.52 -18.19
CA GLU A 246 -9.20 10.69 -17.81
C GLU A 246 -8.56 11.50 -16.67
N LYS A 247 -7.83 10.84 -15.76
CA LYS A 247 -7.22 11.48 -14.58
C LYS A 247 -5.78 11.93 -14.81
N LEU A 248 -4.98 11.14 -15.54
CA LEU A 248 -3.56 11.40 -15.77
C LEU A 248 -3.28 12.14 -17.09
N LEU A 249 -4.22 12.11 -18.03
CA LEU A 249 -4.06 12.60 -19.40
C LEU A 249 -2.79 11.99 -20.01
N LEU A 250 -2.85 10.68 -20.26
CA LEU A 250 -1.70 9.90 -20.69
C LEU A 250 -1.15 10.44 -22.00
N ASN A 251 0.17 10.49 -22.07
CA ASN A 251 0.91 11.10 -23.17
C ASN A 251 2.23 10.35 -23.37
N LYS A 252 2.56 10.05 -24.64
CA LYS A 252 3.78 9.35 -25.06
C LYS A 252 5.09 10.05 -24.71
N ASP A 253 5.06 11.37 -24.54
CA ASP A 253 6.23 12.19 -24.19
C ASP A 253 6.53 12.17 -22.68
N LYS A 254 5.68 11.51 -21.87
CA LYS A 254 5.84 11.36 -20.42
C LYS A 254 6.31 9.94 -20.07
N LYS A 255 6.90 9.80 -18.87
CA LYS A 255 7.36 8.51 -18.32
C LYS A 255 6.37 8.01 -17.27
N TYR A 256 6.14 6.70 -17.23
CA TYR A 256 5.24 6.08 -16.26
C TYR A 256 5.88 4.88 -15.59
N ALA A 257 5.61 4.70 -14.30
CA ALA A 257 5.74 3.44 -13.59
C ALA A 257 4.36 2.75 -13.51
N MET A 258 4.36 1.43 -13.63
CA MET A 258 3.15 0.60 -13.59
C MET A 258 3.23 -0.44 -12.47
N LEU A 259 2.12 -0.63 -11.76
CA LEU A 259 1.94 -1.72 -10.81
C LEU A 259 0.63 -2.45 -11.11
N VAL A 260 0.74 -3.72 -11.49
CA VAL A 260 -0.41 -4.64 -11.54
C VAL A 260 -0.41 -5.41 -10.23
N ASN A 261 -1.40 -5.14 -9.38
CA ASN A 261 -1.49 -5.69 -8.05
C ASN A 261 -2.66 -6.68 -7.94
N GLY A 262 -2.36 -7.94 -7.60
CA GLY A 262 -3.39 -8.92 -7.26
C GLY A 262 -3.96 -8.67 -5.86
N MET A 263 -5.28 -8.81 -5.73
CA MET A 263 -6.00 -8.54 -4.47
C MET A 263 -5.95 -9.70 -3.46
N GLY A 264 -5.19 -10.77 -3.75
CA GLY A 264 -5.05 -11.92 -2.87
C GLY A 264 -5.16 -13.23 -3.63
N ALA A 265 -6.38 -13.59 -4.04
CA ALA A 265 -6.69 -14.90 -4.62
C ALA A 265 -6.55 -15.00 -6.14
N THR A 266 -6.21 -13.91 -6.84
CA THR A 266 -5.97 -13.95 -8.29
C THR A 266 -4.59 -14.56 -8.61
N PRO A 267 -4.51 -15.68 -9.34
CA PRO A 267 -3.24 -16.30 -9.71
C PRO A 267 -2.31 -15.35 -10.48
N LEU A 268 -0.99 -15.51 -10.30
CA LEU A 268 0.01 -14.74 -11.06
C LEU A 268 -0.16 -14.87 -12.58
N MET A 269 -0.61 -16.03 -13.07
CA MET A 269 -0.93 -16.23 -14.48
C MET A 269 -1.95 -15.21 -14.98
N GLU A 270 -3.05 -15.01 -14.26
CA GLU A 270 -4.09 -14.04 -14.62
C GLU A 270 -3.57 -12.61 -14.52
N GLN A 271 -2.74 -12.32 -13.54
CA GLN A 271 -2.10 -11.00 -13.41
C GLN A 271 -1.17 -10.69 -14.59
N TYR A 272 -0.43 -11.67 -15.09
CA TYR A 272 0.41 -11.49 -16.29
C TYR A 272 -0.40 -11.42 -17.59
N ILE A 273 -1.53 -12.13 -17.69
CA ILE A 273 -2.49 -11.96 -18.79
C ILE A 273 -3.06 -10.53 -18.78
N PHE A 274 -3.46 -10.03 -17.62
CA PHE A 274 -3.93 -8.66 -17.48
C PHE A 274 -2.83 -7.65 -17.81
N SER A 275 -1.60 -7.87 -17.31
CA SER A 275 -0.45 -7.03 -17.64
C SER A 275 -0.13 -7.01 -19.13
N HIS A 276 -0.30 -8.14 -19.83
CA HIS A 276 -0.16 -8.20 -21.29
C HIS A 276 -1.17 -7.26 -21.97
N ASP A 277 -2.44 -7.35 -21.60
CA ASP A 277 -3.50 -6.52 -22.18
C ASP A 277 -3.32 -5.03 -21.87
N VAL A 278 -2.82 -4.69 -20.67
CA VAL A 278 -2.47 -3.31 -20.31
C VAL A 278 -1.34 -2.77 -21.18
N LEU A 279 -0.28 -3.56 -21.40
CA LEU A 279 0.86 -3.16 -22.21
C LEU A 279 0.48 -2.99 -23.69
N ASP A 280 -0.39 -3.84 -24.23
CA ASP A 280 -0.91 -3.69 -25.59
C ASP A 280 -1.71 -2.39 -25.74
N TRP A 281 -2.61 -2.07 -24.80
CA TRP A 281 -3.39 -0.83 -24.82
C TRP A 281 -2.49 0.41 -24.72
N LEU A 282 -1.48 0.39 -23.83
CA LEU A 282 -0.52 1.50 -23.70
C LEU A 282 0.34 1.67 -24.96
N LYS A 283 0.71 0.58 -25.60
CA LYS A 283 1.49 0.58 -26.84
C LYS A 283 0.73 1.21 -28.01
N GLU A 284 -0.60 1.04 -28.09
CA GLU A 284 -1.45 1.73 -29.08
C GLU A 284 -1.38 3.26 -28.92
N LYS A 285 -1.09 3.76 -27.71
CA LYS A 285 -0.83 5.17 -27.41
C LYS A 285 0.64 5.56 -27.46
N GLU A 286 1.52 4.70 -27.96
CA GLU A 286 2.97 4.89 -28.00
C GLU A 286 3.61 5.06 -26.61
N ILE A 287 2.98 4.53 -25.55
CA ILE A 287 3.48 4.59 -24.18
C ILE A 287 4.13 3.26 -23.81
N SER A 288 5.32 3.32 -23.22
CA SER A 288 6.00 2.17 -22.63
C SER A 288 6.39 2.53 -21.19
N PRO A 289 5.81 1.87 -20.16
CA PRO A 289 6.22 2.10 -18.78
C PRO A 289 7.72 1.84 -18.60
N VAL A 290 8.42 2.78 -17.97
CA VAL A 290 9.87 2.69 -17.71
C VAL A 290 10.18 1.89 -16.45
N PHE A 291 9.17 1.62 -15.63
CA PHE A 291 9.23 0.72 -14.48
C PHE A 291 7.93 -0.09 -14.43
N SER A 292 8.02 -1.38 -14.09
CA SER A 292 6.85 -2.24 -13.98
C SER A 292 7.02 -3.29 -12.89
N LYS A 293 5.93 -3.58 -12.16
CA LYS A 293 5.88 -4.66 -11.19
C LYS A 293 4.52 -5.36 -11.25
N VAL A 294 4.52 -6.68 -11.10
CA VAL A 294 3.32 -7.54 -11.11
C VAL A 294 3.39 -8.48 -9.92
N GLY A 295 2.29 -8.67 -9.20
CA GLY A 295 2.22 -9.55 -8.04
C GLY A 295 1.24 -9.07 -6.97
N ASN A 296 1.25 -9.74 -5.82
CA ASN A 296 0.44 -9.35 -4.66
C ASN A 296 1.27 -8.42 -3.76
N PHE A 297 0.95 -7.13 -3.77
CA PHE A 297 1.68 -6.13 -2.97
C PHE A 297 0.80 -5.46 -1.91
N MET A 298 -0.47 -5.21 -2.22
CA MET A 298 -1.50 -4.78 -1.27
C MET A 298 -2.76 -5.60 -1.54
N THR A 299 -2.98 -6.61 -0.71
CA THR A 299 -4.09 -7.55 -0.89
C THR A 299 -5.35 -7.11 -0.15
N SER A 300 -6.41 -7.89 -0.26
CA SER A 300 -7.61 -7.85 0.56
C SER A 300 -7.96 -9.30 0.92
N LEU A 301 -7.16 -9.89 1.80
CA LEU A 301 -7.26 -11.30 2.22
C LEU A 301 -7.34 -12.25 1.01
N ASP A 302 -8.48 -12.93 0.85
CA ASP A 302 -8.80 -13.91 -0.18
C ASP A 302 -9.66 -13.33 -1.32
N MET A 303 -9.71 -12.00 -1.47
CA MET A 303 -10.35 -11.34 -2.60
C MET A 303 -9.68 -11.77 -3.92
N ALA A 304 -10.46 -12.29 -4.85
CA ALA A 304 -10.04 -12.40 -6.24
C ALA A 304 -10.33 -11.06 -6.94
N GLY A 305 -9.32 -10.46 -7.55
CA GLY A 305 -9.37 -9.15 -8.17
C GLY A 305 -7.98 -8.62 -8.52
N ILE A 306 -7.95 -7.52 -9.26
CA ILE A 306 -6.72 -6.82 -9.65
C ILE A 306 -6.95 -5.32 -9.45
N SER A 307 -5.90 -4.62 -9.00
CA SER A 307 -5.78 -3.17 -9.13
C SER A 307 -4.64 -2.79 -10.07
N LEU A 308 -4.86 -1.74 -10.85
CA LEU A 308 -3.85 -1.14 -11.71
C LEU A 308 -3.50 0.24 -11.17
N THR A 309 -2.22 0.46 -10.88
CA THR A 309 -1.68 1.77 -10.53
C THR A 309 -0.77 2.26 -11.64
N LEU A 310 -0.97 3.52 -12.04
CA LEU A 310 -0.03 4.28 -12.85
C LEU A 310 0.54 5.44 -12.05
N PHE A 311 1.85 5.65 -12.20
CA PHE A 311 2.58 6.75 -11.59
C PHE A 311 3.33 7.51 -12.68
N GLU A 312 2.90 8.74 -12.98
CA GLU A 312 3.61 9.65 -13.89
C GLU A 312 4.91 10.13 -13.23
N LEU A 313 6.05 9.78 -13.84
CA LEU A 313 7.38 10.15 -13.36
C LEU A 313 7.78 11.49 -13.95
N LYS A 314 7.49 12.58 -13.22
CA LYS A 314 7.85 13.95 -13.60
C LYS A 314 9.31 14.32 -13.31
N ASP A 315 9.97 13.52 -12.46
CA ASP A 315 11.37 13.68 -12.10
C ASP A 315 12.10 12.35 -12.32
N ASP A 316 13.23 12.40 -13.02
CA ASP A 316 14.09 11.23 -13.27
C ASP A 316 14.63 10.63 -11.96
N GLU A 317 14.71 11.42 -10.89
CA GLU A 317 15.13 10.95 -9.57
C GLU A 317 14.12 9.95 -8.98
N TRP A 318 12.84 10.04 -9.35
CA TRP A 318 11.83 9.07 -8.91
C TRP A 318 12.05 7.70 -9.54
N LEU A 319 12.48 7.65 -10.80
CA LEU A 319 12.87 6.39 -11.43
C LEU A 319 14.08 5.77 -10.72
N LYS A 320 15.11 6.58 -10.42
CA LYS A 320 16.27 6.11 -9.63
C LYS A 320 15.85 5.59 -8.27
N ALA A 321 14.91 6.26 -7.60
CA ALA A 321 14.37 5.83 -6.32
C ALA A 321 13.63 4.49 -6.43
N LEU A 322 12.86 4.25 -7.49
CA LEU A 322 12.21 2.94 -7.75
C LEU A 322 13.22 1.83 -8.01
N ASP A 323 14.28 2.12 -8.78
CA ASP A 323 15.35 1.16 -9.15
C ASP A 323 16.40 0.93 -8.04
N ALA A 324 16.44 1.81 -7.05
CA ALA A 324 17.37 1.72 -5.94
C ALA A 324 17.11 0.44 -5.13
N PRO A 325 18.17 -0.28 -4.72
CA PRO A 325 18.03 -1.48 -3.90
C PRO A 325 17.20 -1.24 -2.64
N ALA A 326 16.38 -2.22 -2.29
CA ALA A 326 15.71 -2.30 -1.00
C ALA A 326 15.94 -3.68 -0.40
N GLU A 327 16.17 -3.75 0.90
CA GLU A 327 16.33 -4.99 1.65
C GLU A 327 15.07 -5.15 2.51
N THR A 328 13.99 -5.59 1.87
CA THR A 328 12.69 -5.85 2.50
C THR A 328 12.21 -7.26 2.13
N ILE A 329 11.17 -7.75 2.80
CA ILE A 329 10.61 -9.07 2.53
C ILE A 329 9.92 -9.10 1.16
N ALA A 330 9.16 -8.06 0.83
CA ALA A 330 8.25 -8.04 -0.32
C ALA A 330 8.69 -7.13 -1.48
N TRP A 331 9.73 -6.31 -1.29
CA TRP A 331 10.32 -5.51 -2.35
C TRP A 331 11.79 -5.85 -2.50
N GLN A 332 12.06 -6.90 -3.27
CA GLN A 332 13.40 -7.26 -3.70
C GLN A 332 13.61 -6.79 -5.14
N LYS A 333 14.82 -6.32 -5.43
CA LYS A 333 15.27 -6.07 -6.80
C LYS A 333 15.46 -7.44 -7.46
N GLY A 334 14.88 -7.59 -8.66
CA GLY A 334 15.20 -8.74 -9.53
C GLY A 334 16.66 -8.71 -9.95
#